data_AF-A0A7X8HK78-F1
#
_entry.id   AF-A0A7X8HK78-F1
#
_cell.length_a   1.000
_cell.length_b   1.000
_cell.length_c   1.000
_cell.angle_alpha   90.00
_cell.angle_beta   90.00
_cell.angle_gamma   90.00
#
_symmetry.space_group_name_H-M   'P 1'
#
loop_
_entity.id
_entity.type
_entity.pdbx_description
1 polymer ?
#
loop_
_entity_poly.entity_id
_entity_poly.type
_entity_poly.pdbx_seq_one_letter_code
_entity_poly.pdbx_strand_id
1 'polypeptide(L)'
;MKRAIILLIALLIPISAMAGGETKQVLLLGTDDIMRDLTQSAEMSRADAIYVASLSDEGVRLLSIERDYRVSLPDQPDNKLATTTFFGGPELCMDSVNNLLSLELSRYVQISKDTVAEAVNIIGGVSVAIHEDEKPVLRKAMGYIPKQGNDGLYKLNGKLAVGFLSAREDNIDDIESNARRNDRQQRFLSAVMDLVRSKSFDEALGIADKIVPLIKTNLTMADIVGLIRTVQTGKGEFRYARSPITEYSRTQAGLHQVIEVNDMALEIQKVDEFFKE
;
A
#
# COMPACT_ATOMS: atom_id res chain seq x y z
N MET A 1 9.64 -1.11 11.61
CA MET A 1 9.16 0.25 11.28
C MET A 1 8.96 0.46 9.76
N LYS A 2 8.55 -0.56 8.98
CA LYS A 2 8.83 -0.59 7.53
C LYS A 2 7.62 -0.84 6.59
N ARG A 3 6.38 -0.96 7.07
CA ARG A 3 5.21 -1.38 6.25
C ARG A 3 4.09 -0.35 6.06
N ALA A 4 4.43 0.92 6.05
CA ALA A 4 3.47 1.92 6.48
C ALA A 4 3.01 2.92 5.41
N ILE A 5 3.51 2.83 4.18
CA ILE A 5 3.60 4.08 3.39
C ILE A 5 2.93 3.97 2.03
N ILE A 6 1.87 3.16 1.96
CA ILE A 6 1.24 2.80 0.68
C ILE A 6 -0.22 3.28 0.56
N LEU A 7 -0.85 3.73 1.65
CA LEU A 7 -2.28 4.06 1.64
C LEU A 7 -2.65 5.46 1.16
N LEU A 8 -1.68 6.24 0.65
CA LEU A 8 -2.03 7.41 -0.14
C LEU A 8 -2.44 7.03 -1.58
N ILE A 9 -2.10 5.80 -2.00
CA ILE A 9 -2.16 5.36 -3.40
C ILE A 9 -3.53 4.79 -3.80
N ALA A 10 -4.44 4.44 -2.87
CA ALA A 10 -5.77 3.98 -3.30
C ALA A 10 -6.62 5.06 -3.98
N LEU A 11 -6.16 6.32 -3.99
CA LEU A 11 -6.67 7.40 -4.84
C LEU A 11 -6.23 7.32 -6.30
N LEU A 12 -5.30 6.42 -6.64
CA LEU A 12 -4.68 6.28 -7.96
C LEU A 12 -4.69 4.83 -8.51
N ILE A 13 -5.68 3.98 -8.19
CA ILE A 13 -5.99 2.63 -8.77
C ILE A 13 -7.14 2.53 -9.85
N PRO A 14 -6.88 2.39 -11.17
CA PRO A 14 -7.91 2.44 -12.21
C PRO A 14 -9.07 1.45 -12.03
N ILE A 15 -10.26 1.92 -12.37
CA ILE A 15 -11.25 1.07 -13.04
C ILE A 15 -11.62 1.72 -14.36
N SER A 16 -11.28 1.03 -15.43
CA SER A 16 -11.97 1.21 -16.71
C SER A 16 -13.23 0.35 -16.68
N ALA A 17 -14.38 0.94 -16.38
CA ALA A 17 -15.64 0.40 -16.85
C ALA A 17 -15.99 1.10 -18.16
N MET A 18 -15.85 0.37 -19.28
CA MET A 18 -16.73 0.36 -20.46
C MET A 18 -16.04 -0.39 -21.61
N ALA A 19 -16.08 -1.73 -21.50
CA ALA A 19 -16.19 -2.76 -22.56
C ALA A 19 -15.45 -4.04 -22.10
N GLY A 20 -16.10 -4.84 -21.24
CA GLY A 20 -15.66 -6.21 -20.90
C GLY A 20 -14.80 -6.36 -19.64
N GLY A 21 -15.45 -6.68 -18.51
CA GLY A 21 -15.16 -7.94 -17.83
C GLY A 21 -14.12 -8.06 -16.70
N GLU A 22 -13.10 -7.20 -16.54
CA GLU A 22 -12.02 -7.51 -15.58
C GLU A 22 -11.76 -6.44 -14.52
N THR A 23 -11.85 -6.87 -13.26
CA THR A 23 -11.41 -6.13 -12.07
C THR A 23 -9.90 -5.89 -12.15
N LYS A 24 -9.47 -4.65 -12.33
CA LYS A 24 -8.04 -4.33 -12.43
C LYS A 24 -7.43 -4.05 -11.06
N GLN A 25 -6.58 -4.95 -10.65
CA GLN A 25 -5.76 -4.85 -9.45
C GLN A 25 -4.46 -4.09 -9.77
N VAL A 26 -3.95 -3.33 -8.80
CA VAL A 26 -2.70 -2.57 -8.93
C VAL A 26 -1.73 -3.01 -7.83
N LEU A 27 -0.49 -3.25 -8.22
CA LEU A 27 0.60 -3.49 -7.29
C LEU A 27 1.03 -2.17 -6.63
N LEU A 28 1.01 -2.13 -5.31
CA LEU A 28 1.51 -0.99 -4.55
C LEU A 28 2.78 -1.36 -3.80
N LEU A 29 3.83 -0.57 -4.03
CA LEU A 29 5.16 -0.80 -3.49
C LEU A 29 5.63 0.39 -2.67
N GLY A 30 6.05 0.09 -1.45
CA GLY A 30 6.57 1.05 -0.49
C GLY A 30 8.05 0.79 -0.32
N THR A 31 8.85 1.71 -0.83
CA THR A 31 10.30 1.60 -0.79
C THR A 31 10.87 2.47 0.33
N ASP A 32 11.94 1.96 0.94
CA ASP A 32 12.81 2.77 1.78
C ASP A 32 13.97 3.17 0.88
N ASP A 33 14.10 4.45 0.55
CA ASP A 33 15.15 4.95 -0.35
C ASP A 33 16.52 4.98 0.35
N ILE A 34 16.91 3.86 0.97
CA ILE A 34 18.17 3.69 1.72
C ILE A 34 19.39 3.97 0.83
N MET A 35 19.25 3.87 -0.49
CA MET A 35 20.34 4.00 -1.46
C MET A 35 20.28 5.25 -2.35
N ARG A 36 19.30 6.15 -2.16
CA ARG A 36 19.23 7.38 -2.96
C ARG A 36 20.45 8.27 -2.74
N ASP A 37 20.94 8.35 -1.51
CA ASP A 37 22.15 9.13 -1.16
C ASP A 37 23.46 8.45 -1.61
N LEU A 38 23.49 7.12 -1.73
CA LEU A 38 24.71 6.37 -2.04
C LEU A 38 24.88 6.06 -3.52
N THR A 39 23.78 5.90 -4.26
CA THR A 39 23.82 5.42 -5.65
C THR A 39 23.29 6.43 -6.65
N GLN A 40 22.67 7.52 -6.18
CA GLN A 40 21.92 8.50 -7.00
C GLN A 40 20.87 7.84 -7.93
N SER A 41 20.54 6.57 -7.72
CA SER A 41 19.55 5.82 -8.49
C SER A 41 18.41 5.42 -7.57
N ALA A 42 17.18 5.80 -7.93
CA ALA A 42 15.96 5.29 -7.28
C ALA A 42 15.66 3.82 -7.68
N GLU A 43 16.47 3.24 -8.57
CA GLU A 43 16.26 1.91 -9.13
C GLU A 43 16.66 0.78 -8.18
N MET A 44 17.57 1.02 -7.24
CA MET A 44 18.08 0.01 -6.31
C MET A 44 17.49 0.15 -4.91
N SER A 45 16.16 0.15 -4.80
CA SER A 45 15.47 0.12 -3.50
C SER A 45 14.72 -1.19 -3.29
N ARG A 46 14.75 -1.68 -2.05
CA ARG A 46 13.98 -2.86 -1.63
C ARG A 46 12.59 -2.43 -1.18
N ALA A 47 11.56 -3.07 -1.74
CA ALA A 47 10.20 -2.96 -1.27
C ALA A 47 10.12 -3.51 0.15
N ASP A 48 9.89 -2.60 1.08
CA ASP A 48 9.71 -2.93 2.48
C ASP A 48 8.23 -3.21 2.79
N ALA A 49 7.34 -2.78 1.88
CA ALA A 49 5.95 -3.18 1.81
C ALA A 49 5.48 -3.44 0.38
N ILE A 50 4.63 -4.45 0.25
CA ILE A 50 4.07 -4.94 -1.01
C ILE A 50 2.58 -5.16 -0.76
N TYR A 51 1.75 -4.56 -1.59
CA TYR A 51 0.30 -4.75 -1.54
C TYR A 51 -0.25 -4.93 -2.95
N VAL A 52 -1.39 -5.59 -3.03
CA VAL A 52 -2.27 -5.54 -4.19
C VAL A 52 -3.55 -4.86 -3.76
N ALA A 53 -3.91 -3.82 -4.49
CA ALA A 53 -5.12 -3.07 -4.22
C ALA A 53 -6.08 -3.17 -5.41
N SER A 54 -7.34 -3.45 -5.09
CA SER A 54 -8.45 -3.43 -6.02
C SER A 54 -9.44 -2.37 -5.55
N LEU A 55 -9.85 -1.50 -6.46
CA LEU A 55 -10.93 -0.56 -6.23
C LEU A 55 -12.10 -1.01 -7.11
N SER A 56 -13.32 -1.02 -6.57
CA SER A 56 -14.58 -1.26 -7.27
C SER A 56 -15.68 -0.37 -6.73
N ASP A 57 -16.86 -0.35 -7.38
CA ASP A 57 -18.04 0.31 -6.81
C ASP A 57 -18.43 -0.31 -5.44
N GLU A 58 -18.03 -1.58 -5.23
CA GLU A 58 -18.17 -2.32 -3.98
C GLU A 58 -17.10 -1.99 -2.94
N GLY A 59 -16.18 -1.08 -3.25
CA GLY A 59 -15.24 -0.50 -2.29
C GLY A 59 -13.78 -0.82 -2.60
N VAL A 60 -12.96 -0.88 -1.56
CA VAL A 60 -11.51 -1.09 -1.65
C VAL A 60 -11.15 -2.43 -1.05
N ARG A 61 -10.40 -3.25 -1.79
CA ARG A 61 -9.78 -4.46 -1.27
C ARG A 61 -8.27 -4.29 -1.28
N LEU A 62 -7.65 -4.44 -0.12
CA LEU A 62 -6.21 -4.29 0.05
C LEU A 62 -5.61 -5.58 0.60
N LEU A 63 -4.88 -6.31 -0.25
CA LEU A 63 -4.10 -7.47 0.14
C LEU A 63 -2.67 -7.04 0.47
N SER A 64 -2.23 -7.21 1.72
CA SER A 64 -0.81 -7.07 2.08
C SER A 64 -0.09 -8.37 1.78
N ILE A 65 0.94 -8.31 0.92
CA ILE A 65 1.75 -9.48 0.59
C ILE A 65 3.00 -9.47 1.46
N GLU A 66 3.26 -10.60 2.10
CA GLU A 66 4.43 -10.76 2.93
C GLU A 66 5.73 -10.70 2.12
N ARG A 67 6.51 -9.66 2.33
CA ARG A 67 7.75 -9.40 1.57
C ARG A 67 8.79 -10.53 1.61
N ASP A 68 8.71 -11.44 2.58
CA ASP A 68 9.68 -12.52 2.80
C ASP A 68 9.27 -13.84 2.12
N TYR A 69 8.20 -13.85 1.30
CA TYR A 69 7.90 -14.97 0.40
C TYR A 69 9.15 -15.42 -0.36
N ARG A 70 9.38 -16.74 -0.40
CA ARG A 70 10.43 -17.32 -1.25
C ARG A 70 10.02 -17.14 -2.72
N VAL A 71 10.88 -16.53 -3.50
CA VAL A 71 10.74 -16.39 -4.95
C VAL A 71 12.08 -16.70 -5.62
N SER A 72 12.02 -17.02 -6.90
CA SER A 72 13.22 -17.21 -7.73
C SER A 72 13.45 -15.99 -8.59
N LEU A 73 14.68 -15.50 -8.61
CA LEU A 73 15.15 -14.46 -9.52
C LEU A 73 15.97 -15.11 -10.64
N PRO A 74 16.13 -14.42 -11.80
CA PRO A 74 17.11 -14.82 -12.80
C PRO A 74 18.49 -15.02 -12.15
N ASP A 75 19.10 -16.18 -12.38
CA ASP A 75 20.42 -16.59 -11.84
C ASP A 75 20.55 -16.67 -10.30
N GLN A 76 19.46 -16.47 -9.55
CA GLN A 76 19.41 -16.62 -8.09
C GLN A 76 18.10 -17.32 -7.66
N PRO A 77 18.11 -18.66 -7.51
CA PRO A 77 16.88 -19.43 -7.31
C PRO A 77 16.20 -19.17 -5.96
N ASP A 78 16.95 -18.68 -4.96
CA ASP A 78 16.50 -18.51 -3.59
C ASP A 78 16.62 -17.06 -3.13
N ASN A 79 15.53 -16.31 -3.30
CA ASN A 79 15.47 -14.94 -2.79
C ASN A 79 14.12 -14.62 -2.14
N LYS A 80 14.06 -13.45 -1.51
CA LYS A 80 12.82 -12.89 -0.92
C LYS A 80 12.11 -12.04 -1.95
N LEU A 81 10.78 -12.09 -1.97
CA LEU A 81 9.95 -11.23 -2.81
C LEU A 81 10.35 -9.74 -2.71
N ALA A 82 10.68 -9.25 -1.51
CA ALA A 82 11.16 -7.89 -1.25
C ALA A 82 12.37 -7.46 -2.10
N THR A 83 13.20 -8.41 -2.53
CA THR A 83 14.44 -8.11 -3.26
C THR A 83 14.23 -7.94 -4.77
N THR A 84 13.11 -8.42 -5.31
CA THR A 84 12.78 -8.30 -6.73
C THR A 84 12.85 -6.84 -7.21
N THR A 85 12.31 -5.92 -6.42
CA THR A 85 12.43 -4.46 -6.64
C THR A 85 13.86 -3.94 -6.72
N PHE A 86 14.79 -4.50 -5.95
CA PHE A 86 16.19 -4.12 -6.02
C PHE A 86 16.88 -4.62 -7.29
N PHE A 87 16.50 -5.82 -7.77
CA PHE A 87 17.14 -6.45 -8.91
C PHE A 87 16.56 -6.04 -10.27
N GLY A 88 15.26 -5.77 -10.34
CA GLY A 88 14.57 -5.48 -11.59
C GLY A 88 13.45 -4.47 -11.46
N GLY A 89 13.46 -3.66 -10.39
CA GLY A 89 12.49 -2.62 -10.19
C GLY A 89 11.07 -3.13 -9.90
N PRO A 90 10.08 -2.22 -9.94
CA PRO A 90 8.70 -2.55 -9.64
C PRO A 90 8.09 -3.56 -10.63
N GLU A 91 8.55 -3.58 -11.88
CA GLU A 91 8.13 -4.53 -12.91
C GLU A 91 8.48 -5.98 -12.53
N LEU A 92 9.73 -6.26 -12.16
CA LEU A 92 10.11 -7.61 -11.73
C LEU A 92 9.37 -8.05 -10.46
N CYS A 93 9.07 -7.10 -9.57
CA CYS A 93 8.25 -7.38 -8.40
C CYS A 93 6.81 -7.75 -8.77
N MET A 94 6.21 -7.02 -9.72
CA MET A 94 4.89 -7.31 -10.26
C MET A 94 4.82 -8.70 -10.90
N ASP A 95 5.79 -9.04 -11.74
CA ASP A 95 5.88 -10.36 -12.36
C ASP A 95 6.06 -11.46 -11.32
N SER A 96 6.86 -11.20 -10.28
CA SER A 96 7.05 -12.14 -9.18
C SER A 96 5.78 -12.35 -8.36
N VAL A 97 4.99 -11.29 -8.12
CA VAL A 97 3.68 -11.40 -7.45
C VAL A 97 2.68 -12.15 -8.32
N ASN A 98 2.64 -11.86 -9.63
CA ASN A 98 1.79 -12.57 -10.59
C ASN A 98 2.10 -14.07 -10.59
N ASN A 99 3.38 -14.44 -10.69
CA ASN A 99 3.81 -15.83 -10.66
C ASN A 99 3.53 -16.52 -9.32
N LEU A 100 3.74 -15.81 -8.21
CA LEU A 100 3.57 -16.35 -6.86
C LEU A 100 2.09 -16.64 -6.55
N LEU A 101 1.20 -15.69 -6.86
CA LEU A 101 -0.21 -15.72 -6.45
C LEU A 101 -1.17 -16.01 -7.61
N SER A 102 -0.65 -16.32 -8.80
CA SER A 102 -1.44 -16.50 -10.04
C SER A 102 -2.36 -15.31 -10.33
N LEU A 103 -1.82 -14.09 -10.19
CA LEU A 103 -2.50 -12.83 -10.50
C LEU A 103 -2.08 -12.32 -11.88
N GLU A 104 -2.84 -11.36 -12.42
CA GLU A 104 -2.60 -10.74 -13.73
C GLU A 104 -2.40 -9.21 -13.61
N LEU A 105 -1.55 -8.81 -12.66
CA LEU A 105 -1.23 -7.40 -12.43
C LEU A 105 -0.49 -6.83 -13.64
N SER A 106 -0.96 -5.69 -14.14
CA SER A 106 -0.34 -4.94 -15.24
C SER A 106 -0.05 -3.48 -14.91
N ARG A 107 -0.38 -3.07 -13.68
CA ARG A 107 -0.19 -1.71 -13.18
C ARG A 107 0.49 -1.74 -11.82
N TYR A 108 1.40 -0.80 -11.61
CA TYR A 108 2.05 -0.62 -10.33
C TYR A 108 2.19 0.85 -9.96
N VAL A 109 2.33 1.10 -8.66
CA VAL A 109 2.84 2.35 -8.11
C VAL A 109 3.91 2.01 -7.07
N GLN A 110 5.07 2.64 -7.20
CA GLN A 110 6.13 2.62 -6.22
C GLN A 110 6.33 4.01 -5.63
N ILE A 111 6.35 4.07 -4.31
CA ILE A 111 6.43 5.31 -3.54
C ILE A 111 7.39 5.17 -2.35
N SER A 112 8.10 6.25 -2.03
CA SER A 112 8.94 6.34 -0.85
C SER A 112 8.26 7.06 0.32
N LYS A 113 8.88 6.99 1.50
CA LYS A 113 8.37 7.64 2.71
C LYS A 113 8.18 9.13 2.55
N ASP A 114 9.20 9.77 1.99
CA ASP A 114 9.27 11.20 1.81
C ASP A 114 8.23 11.67 0.79
N THR A 115 8.04 10.87 -0.26
CA THR A 115 7.01 11.11 -1.27
C THR A 115 5.60 11.10 -0.68
N VAL A 116 5.29 10.18 0.23
CA VAL A 116 3.99 10.22 0.92
C VAL A 116 3.85 11.46 1.79
N ALA A 117 4.89 11.84 2.53
CA ALA A 117 4.84 13.06 3.33
C ALA A 117 4.57 14.29 2.44
N GLU A 118 5.25 14.39 1.30
CA GLU A 118 5.05 15.45 0.32
C GLU A 118 3.64 15.43 -0.27
N ALA A 119 3.14 14.27 -0.69
CA ALA A 119 1.79 14.12 -1.24
C ALA A 119 0.69 14.52 -0.23
N VAL A 120 0.82 14.15 1.05
CA VAL A 120 -0.09 14.62 2.11
C VAL A 120 -0.05 16.14 2.26
N ASN A 121 1.13 16.76 2.15
CA ASN A 121 1.23 18.21 2.21
C ASN A 121 0.58 18.88 0.99
N ILE A 122 0.73 18.32 -0.20
CA ILE A 122 0.11 18.81 -1.46
C ILE A 122 -1.42 18.82 -1.36
N ILE A 123 -2.03 17.78 -0.77
CA ILE A 123 -3.49 17.72 -0.57
C ILE A 123 -3.98 18.58 0.62
N GLY A 124 -3.06 19.25 1.32
CA GLY A 124 -3.38 20.14 2.43
C GLY A 124 -3.58 19.44 3.78
N GLY A 125 -3.09 18.20 3.93
CA GLY A 125 -3.23 17.36 5.11
C GLY A 125 -4.46 16.46 5.11
N VAL A 126 -4.49 15.47 6.00
CA VAL A 126 -5.57 14.48 6.14
C VAL A 126 -6.10 14.49 7.58
N SER A 127 -7.40 14.62 7.76
CA SER A 127 -8.03 14.56 9.08
C SER A 127 -8.44 13.13 9.42
N VAL A 128 -7.93 12.58 10.52
CA VAL A 128 -8.25 11.22 10.97
C VAL A 128 -8.74 11.19 12.41
N ALA A 129 -9.53 10.19 12.76
CA ALA A 129 -9.82 9.87 14.16
C ALA A 129 -8.56 9.27 14.80
N ILE A 130 -8.27 9.61 16.06
CA ILE A 130 -7.23 8.98 16.88
C ILE A 130 -7.89 8.55 18.19
N HIS A 131 -7.84 7.26 18.51
CA HIS A 131 -8.40 6.75 19.77
C HIS A 131 -7.43 6.97 20.93
N GLU A 132 -7.95 7.07 22.17
CA GLU A 132 -7.15 7.41 23.36
C GLU A 132 -6.04 6.39 23.64
N ASP A 133 -6.34 5.11 23.44
CA ASP A 133 -5.43 3.97 23.62
C ASP A 133 -4.28 3.97 22.60
N GLU A 134 -4.46 4.61 21.44
CA GLU A 134 -3.40 4.74 20.42
C GLU A 134 -2.44 5.90 20.71
N LYS A 135 -2.83 6.86 21.55
CA LYS A 135 -2.03 8.09 21.76
C LYS A 135 -0.60 7.83 22.25
N PRO A 136 -0.32 6.87 23.16
CA PRO A 136 1.05 6.59 23.58
C PRO A 136 1.95 6.18 22.42
N VAL A 137 1.51 5.23 21.59
CA VAL A 137 2.29 4.74 20.45
C VAL A 137 2.42 5.82 19.36
N LEU A 138 1.35 6.59 19.13
CA LEU A 138 1.36 7.68 18.14
C LEU A 138 2.24 8.85 18.55
N ARG A 139 2.28 9.24 19.83
CA ARG A 139 3.24 10.26 20.31
C ARG A 139 4.68 9.84 20.03
N LYS A 140 5.02 8.56 20.24
CA LYS A 140 6.36 8.04 19.93
C LYS A 140 6.66 8.08 18.43
N ALA A 141 5.71 7.64 17.60
CA ALA A 141 5.91 7.54 16.15
C ALA A 141 5.88 8.91 15.42
N MET A 142 5.03 9.82 15.88
CA MET A 142 4.80 11.14 15.25
C MET A 142 5.62 12.26 15.91
N GLY A 143 6.16 12.02 17.12
CA GLY A 143 6.81 13.00 17.98
C GLY A 143 5.84 13.82 18.83
N TYR A 144 4.65 14.11 18.30
CA TYR A 144 3.55 14.72 19.03
C TYR A 144 2.21 14.38 18.36
N ILE A 145 1.10 14.62 19.07
CA ILE A 145 -0.25 14.54 18.51
C ILE A 145 -0.74 15.97 18.29
N PRO A 146 -1.22 16.32 17.08
CA PRO A 146 -1.71 17.67 16.81
C PRO A 146 -2.95 17.98 17.66
N LYS A 147 -3.32 19.27 17.73
CA LYS A 147 -4.56 19.65 18.40
C LYS A 147 -5.76 19.03 17.68
N GLN A 148 -6.69 18.46 18.46
CA GLN A 148 -7.96 17.96 17.94
C GLN A 148 -8.82 19.12 17.43
N GLY A 149 -9.43 18.94 16.26
CA GLY A 149 -10.42 19.86 15.70
C GLY A 149 -11.76 19.78 16.45
N ASN A 150 -12.65 20.73 16.16
CA ASN A 150 -13.99 20.76 16.74
C ASN A 150 -14.88 19.59 16.27
N ASP A 151 -14.51 18.97 15.15
CA ASP A 151 -15.11 17.76 14.58
C ASP A 151 -14.61 16.47 15.27
N GLY A 152 -13.71 16.59 16.26
CA GLY A 152 -13.10 15.45 16.94
C GLY A 152 -11.97 14.79 16.15
N LEU A 153 -11.61 15.30 14.98
CA LEU A 153 -10.56 14.74 14.12
C LEU A 153 -9.21 15.43 14.35
N TYR A 154 -8.15 14.74 13.95
CA TYR A 154 -6.77 15.22 14.05
C TYR A 154 -6.22 15.42 12.65
N LYS A 155 -5.90 16.67 12.31
CA LYS A 155 -5.34 17.01 11.00
C LYS A 155 -3.84 16.67 10.95
N LEU A 156 -3.48 15.71 10.13
CA LEU A 156 -2.12 15.24 9.93
C LEU A 156 -1.51 15.91 8.70
N ASN A 157 -0.34 16.54 8.87
CA ASN A 157 0.54 16.88 7.76
C ASN A 157 1.37 15.66 7.34
N GLY A 158 2.24 15.80 6.34
CA GLY A 158 3.02 14.68 5.81
C GLY A 158 3.84 13.91 6.83
N LYS A 159 4.59 14.62 7.68
CA LYS A 159 5.40 13.98 8.72
C LYS A 159 4.53 13.21 9.72
N LEU A 160 3.43 13.83 10.15
CA LEU A 160 2.49 13.23 11.08
C LEU A 160 1.76 12.02 10.47
N ALA A 161 1.42 12.07 9.18
CA ALA A 161 0.79 10.98 8.46
C ALA A 161 1.72 9.76 8.34
N VAL A 162 2.99 9.98 7.97
CA VAL A 162 3.98 8.89 7.95
C VAL A 162 4.13 8.25 9.33
N GLY A 163 4.21 9.07 10.40
CA GLY A 163 4.25 8.57 11.77
C GLY A 163 3.00 7.76 12.16
N PHE A 164 1.82 8.27 11.83
CA PHE A 164 0.53 7.62 12.10
C PHE A 164 0.42 6.24 11.44
N LEU A 165 0.76 6.16 10.15
CA LEU A 165 0.71 4.90 9.40
C LEU A 165 1.82 3.91 9.81
N SER A 166 2.91 4.42 10.39
CA SER A 166 4.10 3.64 10.80
C SER A 166 4.07 3.10 12.22
N ALA A 167 3.18 3.63 13.05
CA ALA A 167 3.08 3.26 14.45
C ALA A 167 2.82 1.75 14.64
N ARG A 168 3.66 1.13 15.46
CA ARG A 168 3.55 -0.27 15.92
C ARG A 168 3.72 -0.31 17.42
N GLU A 169 2.98 -1.19 18.05
CA GLU A 169 3.06 -1.40 19.49
C GLU A 169 4.16 -2.42 19.77
N ASP A 170 5.15 -2.01 20.57
CA ASP A 170 6.34 -2.82 20.86
C ASP A 170 6.08 -3.89 21.95
N ASN A 171 5.03 -3.69 22.77
CA ASN A 171 4.70 -4.54 23.92
C ASN A 171 3.51 -5.48 23.67
N ILE A 172 3.05 -5.56 22.43
CA ILE A 172 1.96 -6.44 22.01
C ILE A 172 2.52 -7.43 21.00
N ASP A 173 1.91 -8.62 20.91
CA ASP A 173 2.29 -9.57 19.88
C ASP A 173 2.21 -8.96 18.46
N ASP A 174 3.01 -9.50 17.56
CA ASP A 174 3.12 -8.96 16.21
C ASP A 174 1.78 -8.99 15.45
N ILE A 175 0.86 -9.90 15.77
CA ILE A 175 -0.43 -10.05 15.08
C ILE A 175 -1.34 -8.90 15.47
N GLU A 176 -1.58 -8.68 16.76
CA GLU A 176 -2.42 -7.59 17.25
C GLU A 176 -1.78 -6.23 16.94
N SER A 177 -0.46 -6.09 17.09
CA SER A 177 0.29 -4.88 16.70
C SER A 177 0.12 -4.56 15.20
N ASN A 178 0.08 -5.58 14.34
CA ASN A 178 -0.22 -5.41 12.92
C ASN A 178 -1.69 -5.09 12.67
N ALA A 179 -2.63 -5.74 13.36
CA ALA A 179 -4.06 -5.48 13.22
C ALA A 179 -4.41 -4.02 13.53
N ARG A 180 -3.91 -3.49 14.65
CA ARG A 180 -4.09 -2.08 15.02
C ARG A 180 -3.45 -1.12 14.01
N ARG A 181 -2.30 -1.50 13.44
CA ARG A 181 -1.71 -0.72 12.34
C ARG A 181 -2.61 -0.72 11.11
N ASN A 182 -3.18 -1.86 10.74
CA ASN A 182 -4.05 -1.99 9.58
C ASN A 182 -5.33 -1.17 9.76
N ASP A 183 -5.88 -1.11 10.98
CA ASP A 183 -7.03 -0.24 11.30
C ASP A 183 -6.69 1.24 11.09
N ARG A 184 -5.52 1.71 11.58
CA ARG A 184 -5.04 3.08 11.29
C ARG A 184 -4.91 3.34 9.80
N GLN A 185 -4.32 2.39 9.09
CA GLN A 185 -4.16 2.45 7.64
C GLN A 185 -5.53 2.61 6.95
N GLN A 186 -6.50 1.76 7.28
CA GLN A 186 -7.87 1.84 6.79
C GLN A 186 -8.50 3.21 7.07
N ARG A 187 -8.44 3.70 8.32
CA ARG A 187 -8.97 5.04 8.68
C ARG A 187 -8.33 6.16 7.86
N PHE A 188 -7.02 6.11 7.68
CA PHE A 188 -6.30 7.10 6.88
C PHE A 188 -6.75 7.06 5.43
N LEU A 189 -6.87 5.87 4.83
CA LEU A 189 -7.32 5.75 3.44
C LEU A 189 -8.76 6.23 3.28
N SER A 190 -9.66 5.86 4.18
CA SER A 190 -11.04 6.34 4.15
C SER A 190 -11.09 7.86 4.21
N ALA A 191 -10.34 8.49 5.11
CA ALA A 191 -10.25 9.95 5.18
C ALA A 191 -9.69 10.59 3.91
N VAL A 192 -8.74 9.93 3.25
CA VAL A 192 -8.17 10.37 1.98
C VAL A 192 -9.20 10.25 0.84
N MET A 193 -9.96 9.15 0.78
CA MET A 193 -11.06 8.97 -0.17
C MET A 193 -12.16 10.01 0.03
N ASP A 194 -12.53 10.28 1.28
CA ASP A 194 -13.52 11.30 1.62
C ASP A 194 -13.05 12.71 1.24
N LEU A 195 -11.75 12.99 1.40
CA LEU A 195 -11.15 14.22 0.91
C LEU A 195 -11.33 14.35 -0.61
N VAL A 196 -11.04 13.31 -1.39
CA VAL A 196 -11.21 13.34 -2.85
C VAL A 196 -12.68 13.42 -3.26
N ARG A 197 -13.58 12.72 -2.57
CA ARG A 197 -15.04 12.85 -2.77
C ARG A 197 -15.54 14.26 -2.50
N SER A 198 -14.91 14.98 -1.57
CA SER A 198 -15.27 16.37 -1.25
C SER A 198 -14.77 17.39 -2.28
N LYS A 199 -13.86 17.00 -3.19
CA LYS A 199 -13.32 17.86 -4.25
C LYS A 199 -14.13 17.74 -5.52
N SER A 200 -14.14 18.81 -6.31
CA SER A 200 -14.56 18.73 -7.71
C SER A 200 -13.60 17.82 -8.49
N PHE A 201 -14.09 17.28 -9.61
CA PHE A 201 -13.27 16.43 -10.48
C PHE A 201 -11.97 17.13 -10.93
N ASP A 202 -12.04 18.41 -11.30
CA ASP A 202 -10.87 19.20 -11.74
C ASP A 202 -9.86 19.44 -10.62
N GLU A 203 -10.32 19.69 -9.39
CA GLU A 203 -9.45 19.80 -8.22
C GLU A 203 -8.76 18.47 -7.91
N ALA A 204 -9.49 17.36 -7.98
CA ALA A 204 -8.93 16.03 -7.76
C ALA A 204 -7.89 15.67 -8.85
N LEU A 205 -8.17 16.04 -10.10
CA LEU A 205 -7.21 15.85 -11.20
C LEU A 205 -5.97 16.73 -11.03
N GLY A 206 -6.14 17.99 -10.61
CA GLY A 206 -5.03 18.90 -10.31
C GLY A 206 -4.18 18.47 -9.10
N ILE A 207 -4.76 17.72 -8.17
CA ILE A 207 -4.00 17.03 -7.11
C ILE A 207 -3.18 15.88 -7.70
N ALA A 208 -3.81 15.03 -8.52
CA ALA A 208 -3.13 13.89 -9.14
C ALA A 208 -1.94 14.34 -10.01
N ASP A 209 -2.11 15.41 -10.79
CA ASP A 209 -1.07 16.00 -11.64
C ASP A 209 0.19 16.42 -10.86
N LYS A 210 0.03 16.82 -9.59
CA LYS A 210 1.15 17.17 -8.70
C LYS A 210 1.80 15.97 -8.03
N ILE A 211 1.06 14.90 -7.80
CA ILE A 211 1.54 13.71 -7.08
C ILE A 211 2.20 12.71 -8.02
N VAL A 212 1.63 12.50 -9.22
CA VAL A 212 2.12 11.50 -10.19
C VAL A 212 3.62 11.68 -10.52
N PRO A 213 4.15 12.90 -10.71
CA PRO A 213 5.58 13.10 -10.96
C PRO A 213 6.50 12.69 -9.81
N LEU A 214 5.97 12.53 -8.59
CA LEU A 214 6.74 12.17 -7.40
C LEU A 214 6.85 10.64 -7.21
N ILE A 215 6.04 9.86 -7.92
CA ILE A 215 5.97 8.39 -7.79
C ILE A 215 6.54 7.70 -9.04
N LYS A 216 7.01 6.46 -8.88
CA LYS A 216 7.35 5.59 -10.03
C LYS A 216 6.13 4.74 -10.37
N THR A 217 5.61 4.86 -11.58
CA THR A 217 4.37 4.17 -11.99
C THR A 217 4.31 3.95 -13.49
N ASN A 218 3.56 2.93 -13.91
CA ASN A 218 3.15 2.72 -15.31
C ASN A 218 1.65 2.99 -15.53
N LEU A 219 0.99 3.68 -14.59
CA LEU A 219 -0.39 4.15 -14.76
C LEU A 219 -0.48 5.16 -15.90
N THR A 220 -1.51 5.02 -16.73
CA THR A 220 -1.84 5.97 -17.78
C THR A 220 -2.72 7.10 -17.25
N MET A 221 -2.85 8.21 -17.98
CA MET A 221 -3.80 9.26 -17.62
C MET A 221 -5.26 8.75 -17.62
N ALA A 222 -5.58 7.84 -18.55
CA ALA A 222 -6.90 7.20 -18.57
C ALA A 222 -7.15 6.39 -17.30
N ASP A 223 -6.11 5.73 -16.79
CA ASP A 223 -6.18 5.02 -15.52
C ASP A 223 -6.54 6.00 -14.40
N ILE A 224 -5.75 7.06 -14.23
CA ILE A 224 -5.92 8.13 -13.21
C ILE A 224 -7.30 8.81 -13.27
N VAL A 225 -7.86 8.99 -14.46
CA VAL A 225 -9.20 9.55 -14.62
C VAL A 225 -10.28 8.57 -14.18
N GLY A 226 -10.19 7.30 -14.59
CA GLY A 226 -11.16 6.26 -14.18
C GLY A 226 -11.24 6.12 -12.67
N LEU A 227 -10.09 6.28 -12.04
CA LEU A 227 -9.91 6.32 -10.60
C LEU A 227 -10.65 7.37 -9.82
N ILE A 228 -10.42 8.62 -10.19
CA ILE A 228 -11.01 9.76 -9.51
C ILE A 228 -12.53 9.59 -9.57
N ARG A 229 -13.06 9.13 -10.71
CA ARG A 229 -14.48 8.81 -10.87
C ARG A 229 -14.91 7.72 -9.90
N THR A 230 -14.23 6.58 -9.86
CA THR A 230 -14.59 5.49 -8.95
C THR A 230 -14.55 5.90 -7.49
N VAL A 231 -13.54 6.65 -7.04
CA VAL A 231 -13.51 7.13 -5.65
C VAL A 231 -14.68 8.07 -5.36
N GLN A 232 -15.02 8.94 -6.32
CA GLN A 232 -16.12 9.89 -6.19
C GLN A 232 -17.51 9.22 -6.21
N THR A 233 -17.69 8.12 -6.96
CA THR A 233 -18.98 7.42 -7.09
C THR A 233 -19.14 6.21 -6.16
N GLY A 234 -18.02 5.58 -5.80
CA GLY A 234 -17.97 4.33 -5.04
C GLY A 234 -18.39 4.53 -3.59
N LYS A 235 -19.22 3.59 -3.10
CA LYS A 235 -19.80 3.62 -1.74
C LYS A 235 -19.54 2.37 -0.93
N GLY A 236 -18.83 1.40 -1.51
CA GLY A 236 -18.63 0.14 -0.83
C GLY A 236 -17.52 0.15 0.22
N GLU A 237 -17.27 -1.03 0.77
CA GLU A 237 -16.52 -1.20 2.01
C GLU A 237 -15.02 -1.32 1.77
N PHE A 238 -14.23 -0.98 2.79
CA PHE A 238 -12.80 -1.30 2.80
C PHE A 238 -12.61 -2.69 3.42
N ARG A 239 -11.96 -3.58 2.67
CA ARG A 239 -11.57 -4.92 3.11
C ARG A 239 -10.06 -5.07 3.04
N TYR A 240 -9.52 -5.78 4.03
CA TYR A 240 -8.09 -6.02 4.15
C TYR A 240 -7.82 -7.50 4.37
N ALA A 241 -6.82 -8.03 3.70
CA ALA A 241 -6.26 -9.34 3.97
C ALA A 241 -4.73 -9.27 4.00
N ARG A 242 -4.10 -10.31 4.56
CA ARG A 242 -2.65 -10.50 4.50
C ARG A 242 -2.35 -11.88 3.96
N SER A 243 -1.50 -11.95 2.94
CA SER A 243 -0.95 -13.18 2.39
C SER A 243 0.45 -13.44 3.00
N PRO A 244 0.77 -14.65 3.51
CA PRO A 244 -0.09 -15.84 3.48
C PRO A 244 -1.35 -15.72 4.34
N ILE A 245 -2.49 -16.12 3.78
CA ILE A 245 -3.78 -16.29 4.46
C ILE A 245 -3.81 -17.67 5.13
N THR A 246 -3.18 -18.65 4.49
CA THR A 246 -3.08 -20.05 4.91
C THR A 246 -1.83 -20.31 5.76
N GLU A 247 -1.70 -21.54 6.28
CA GLU A 247 -0.53 -21.93 7.06
C GLU A 247 0.76 -21.86 6.25
N TYR A 248 1.81 -21.38 6.92
CA TYR A 248 3.12 -21.24 6.33
C TYR A 248 4.22 -21.56 7.34
N SER A 249 5.39 -21.88 6.83
CA SER A 249 6.61 -22.09 7.61
C SER A 249 7.65 -21.00 7.30
N ARG A 250 8.59 -20.82 8.24
CA ARG A 250 9.78 -20.00 8.02
C ARG A 250 10.98 -20.93 7.84
N THR A 251 11.70 -20.77 6.75
CA THR A 251 12.83 -21.63 6.38
C THR A 251 14.04 -20.79 6.01
N GLN A 252 15.23 -21.40 6.05
CA GLN A 252 16.43 -20.80 5.50
C GLN A 252 16.58 -21.25 4.05
N ALA A 253 16.60 -20.31 3.11
CA ALA A 253 16.92 -20.53 1.70
C ALA A 253 18.16 -19.70 1.34
N GLY A 254 19.29 -20.38 1.11
CA GLY A 254 20.59 -19.72 0.93
C GLY A 254 20.97 -18.83 2.12
N LEU A 255 21.15 -17.53 1.88
CA LEU A 255 21.47 -16.52 2.90
C LEU A 255 20.23 -15.85 3.52
N HIS A 256 19.03 -16.29 3.14
CA HIS A 256 17.78 -15.62 3.48
C HIS A 256 16.87 -16.49 4.36
N GLN A 257 16.28 -15.87 5.37
CA GLN A 257 15.10 -16.40 6.05
C GLN A 257 13.86 -16.07 5.22
N VAL A 258 13.17 -17.08 4.70
CA VAL A 258 12.03 -16.94 3.78
C VAL A 258 10.77 -17.55 4.37
N ILE A 259 9.63 -17.24 3.76
CA ILE A 259 8.34 -17.83 4.05
C ILE A 259 7.94 -18.76 2.91
N GLU A 260 7.54 -19.97 3.28
CA GLU A 260 7.01 -20.99 2.39
C GLU A 260 5.61 -21.38 2.85
N VAL A 261 4.65 -21.23 1.96
CA VAL A 261 3.26 -21.62 2.20
C VAL A 261 3.13 -23.13 2.09
N ASN A 262 2.43 -23.74 3.04
CA ASN A 262 2.31 -25.20 3.11
C ASN A 262 1.50 -25.76 1.93
N ASP A 263 0.46 -25.03 1.51
CA ASP A 263 -0.39 -25.34 0.35
C ASP A 263 -0.59 -24.08 -0.50
N MET A 264 0.24 -23.93 -1.53
CA MET A 264 0.19 -22.76 -2.41
C MET A 264 -1.10 -22.72 -3.25
N ALA A 265 -1.68 -23.88 -3.59
CA ALA A 265 -2.91 -23.92 -4.36
C ALA A 265 -4.08 -23.37 -3.54
N LEU A 266 -4.17 -23.74 -2.26
CA LEU A 266 -5.16 -23.20 -1.34
C LEU A 266 -4.95 -21.70 -1.08
N GLU A 267 -3.70 -21.24 -0.97
CA GLU A 267 -3.39 -19.82 -0.81
C GLU A 267 -3.83 -18.99 -2.03
N ILE A 268 -3.53 -19.46 -3.25
CA ILE A 268 -4.01 -18.81 -4.49
C ILE A 268 -5.53 -18.74 -4.49
N GLN A 269 -6.22 -19.84 -4.15
CA GLN A 269 -7.67 -19.87 -4.05
C GLN A 269 -8.20 -18.83 -3.05
N LYS A 270 -7.60 -18.74 -1.86
CA LYS A 270 -8.01 -17.78 -0.81
C LYS A 270 -7.77 -16.33 -1.22
N VAL A 271 -6.69 -16.06 -1.95
CA VAL A 271 -6.40 -14.73 -2.51
C VAL A 271 -7.41 -14.36 -3.60
N ASP A 272 -7.76 -15.29 -4.48
CA ASP A 272 -8.78 -15.09 -5.51
C ASP A 272 -10.18 -14.86 -4.92
N GLU A 273 -10.58 -15.66 -3.92
CA GLU A 273 -11.82 -15.47 -3.14
C GLU A 273 -11.87 -14.06 -2.53
N PHE A 274 -10.79 -13.60 -1.88
CA PHE A 274 -10.71 -12.27 -1.29
C PHE A 274 -11.00 -11.13 -2.28
N PHE A 275 -10.58 -11.28 -3.55
CA PHE A 275 -10.81 -10.25 -4.57
C PHE A 275 -12.17 -10.35 -5.27
N LYS A 276 -12.89 -11.48 -5.14
CA LYS A 276 -14.21 -11.71 -5.74
C LYS A 276 -15.38 -11.40 -4.79
N GLU A 277 -15.19 -11.58 -3.48
CA GLU A 277 -16.17 -11.28 -2.43
C GLU A 277 -16.28 -9.80 -2.13
#